data_AF-A0A9J7HN58-F1
#
_entry.id   AF-A0A9J7HN58-F1
#
_cell.length_a   1.000
_cell.length_b   1.000
_cell.length_c   1.000
_cell.angle_alpha   90.00
_cell.angle_beta   90.00
_cell.angle_gamma   90.00
#
_symmetry.space_group_name_H-M   'P 1'
#
loop_
_entity.id
_entity.type
_entity.pdbx_description
1 polymer ?
#
loop_
_entity_poly.entity_id
_entity_poly.type
_entity_poly.pdbx_seq_one_letter_code
_entity_poly.pdbx_strand_id
1 'polypeptide(L)'
;MCLVPGKIFHLTSPEGRYRYDLDEAQQACAENGAVLASYDQLHEAWQAGLERCDCGWLSDGNAYYPMWERKKDCGNSRGIIKCLWKSTRNAWCFRSICTPMTKVTFTNRGPTGEPKE
;
A
#
# COMPACT_ATOMS: atom_id res chain seq x y z
N MET A 1 -4.45 -1.32 -18.73
CA MET A 1 -4.03 -2.56 -18.04
C MET A 1 -2.77 -2.24 -17.25
N CYS A 2 -2.74 -2.54 -15.95
CA CYS A 2 -1.60 -2.24 -15.08
C CYS A 2 -0.66 -3.44 -15.13
N LEU A 3 0.61 -3.22 -15.47
CA LEU A 3 1.59 -4.29 -15.73
C LEU A 3 2.23 -4.85 -14.45
N VAL A 4 2.10 -4.14 -13.32
CA VAL A 4 2.75 -4.49 -12.04
C VAL A 4 1.68 -4.48 -10.94
N PRO A 5 1.66 -5.51 -10.05
CA PRO A 5 0.81 -5.48 -8.87
C PRO A 5 1.09 -4.22 -8.03
N GLY A 6 0.05 -3.63 -7.45
CA GLY A 6 0.19 -2.43 -6.63
C GLY A 6 0.98 -2.69 -5.35
N LYS A 7 1.36 -1.62 -4.66
CA LYS A 7 2.18 -1.69 -3.44
C LYS A 7 1.45 -1.07 -2.25
N ILE A 8 1.49 -1.77 -1.12
CA ILE A 8 1.06 -1.21 0.16
C ILE A 8 2.18 -0.37 0.78
N PHE A 9 1.81 0.73 1.42
CA PHE A 9 2.70 1.56 2.21
C PHE A 9 1.92 2.17 3.37
N HIS A 10 2.64 2.69 4.36
CA HIS A 10 2.04 3.22 5.58
C HIS A 10 2.32 4.71 5.72
N LEU A 11 1.29 5.47 6.03
CA LEU A 11 1.37 6.90 6.29
C LEU A 11 1.11 7.22 7.77
N THR A 12 1.88 8.17 8.27
CA THR A 12 1.69 8.78 9.59
C THR A 12 1.35 10.25 9.38
N SER A 13 0.46 10.79 10.20
CA SER A 13 0.11 12.21 10.13
C SER A 13 1.34 13.09 10.35
N PRO A 14 1.43 14.25 9.65
CA PRO A 14 2.42 15.28 9.96
C PRO A 14 2.38 15.74 11.42
N GLU A 15 1.21 15.66 12.08
CA GLU A 15 1.01 15.99 13.50
C GLU A 15 1.47 14.88 14.46
N GLY A 16 1.90 13.75 13.92
CA GLY A 16 2.47 12.63 14.66
C GLY A 16 1.68 11.33 14.56
N ARG A 17 2.07 10.38 15.42
CA ARG A 17 1.53 9.02 15.42
C ARG A 17 0.07 8.99 15.89
N TYR A 18 -0.78 8.24 15.17
CA TYR A 18 -2.19 8.01 15.50
C TYR A 18 -3.03 9.28 15.57
N ARG A 19 -2.96 10.10 14.52
CA ARG A 19 -3.68 11.37 14.40
C ARG A 19 -4.63 11.46 13.21
N TYR A 20 -4.85 10.38 12.47
CA TYR A 20 -5.90 10.33 11.46
C TYR A 20 -7.15 9.67 12.03
N ASP A 21 -8.30 10.30 11.87
CA ASP A 21 -9.57 9.57 11.77
C ASP A 21 -9.67 8.81 10.42
N LEU A 22 -10.80 8.15 10.17
CA LEU A 22 -10.97 7.35 8.95
C LEU A 22 -10.98 8.21 7.68
N ASP A 23 -11.65 9.35 7.72
CA ASP A 23 -11.83 10.23 6.57
C ASP A 23 -10.52 10.95 6.24
N GLU A 24 -9.81 11.41 7.27
CA GLU A 24 -8.47 11.98 7.16
C GLU A 24 -7.47 10.96 6.59
N ALA A 25 -7.55 9.70 7.01
CA ALA A 25 -6.70 8.64 6.48
C ALA A 25 -6.99 8.35 5.00
N GLN A 26 -8.26 8.35 4.60
CA GLN A 26 -8.66 8.20 3.22
C GLN A 26 -8.12 9.37 2.37
N GLN A 27 -8.29 10.60 2.85
CA GLN A 27 -7.78 11.80 2.19
C GLN A 27 -6.25 11.77 2.07
N ALA A 28 -5.54 11.40 3.13
CA ALA A 28 -4.08 11.29 3.13
C ALA A 28 -3.57 10.27 2.11
N CYS A 29 -4.23 9.11 1.95
CA CYS A 29 -3.89 8.16 0.90
C CYS A 29 -4.15 8.76 -0.50
N ALA A 30 -5.27 9.45 -0.70
CA ALA A 30 -5.64 10.07 -1.98
C ALA A 30 -4.65 11.14 -2.43
N GLU A 31 -4.21 12.01 -1.52
CA GLU A 31 -3.17 13.02 -1.76
C GLU A 31 -1.83 12.40 -2.16
N ASN A 32 -1.60 11.15 -1.73
CA ASN A 32 -0.45 10.35 -2.13
C ASN A 32 -0.74 9.45 -3.34
N GLY A 33 -1.75 9.76 -4.15
CA GLY A 33 -2.07 9.00 -5.37
C GLY A 33 -2.36 7.52 -5.09
N ALA A 34 -3.00 7.25 -3.96
CA ALA A 34 -3.33 5.92 -3.47
C ALA A 34 -4.75 5.89 -2.90
N VAL A 35 -5.21 4.72 -2.50
CA VAL A 35 -6.44 4.55 -1.71
C VAL A 35 -6.12 3.85 -0.41
N LEU A 36 -7.03 3.86 0.56
CA LEU A 36 -6.88 2.94 1.71
C LEU A 36 -6.76 1.51 1.20
N ALA A 37 -5.81 0.77 1.77
CA ALA A 37 -5.60 -0.62 1.42
C ALA A 37 -6.75 -1.48 1.92
N SER A 38 -7.05 -2.55 1.20
CA SER A 38 -7.95 -3.59 1.68
C SER A 38 -7.24 -4.52 2.68
N TYR A 39 -8.03 -5.30 3.43
CA TYR A 39 -7.49 -6.34 4.28
C TYR A 39 -6.68 -7.38 3.48
N ASP A 40 -7.16 -7.78 2.31
CA ASP A 40 -6.48 -8.76 1.46
C ASP A 40 -5.12 -8.24 0.97
N GLN A 41 -5.04 -6.96 0.58
CA GLN A 41 -3.78 -6.34 0.18
C GLN A 41 -2.77 -6.26 1.36
N LEU A 42 -3.26 -5.98 2.57
CA LEU A 42 -2.42 -6.04 3.77
C LEU A 42 -1.99 -7.49 4.07
N HIS A 43 -2.87 -8.46 3.83
CA HIS A 43 -2.58 -9.88 4.01
C HIS A 43 -1.51 -10.39 3.06
N GLU A 44 -1.61 -10.09 1.77
CA GLU A 44 -0.57 -10.40 0.78
C GLU A 44 0.77 -9.78 1.16
N ALA A 45 0.77 -8.50 1.58
CA ALA A 45 1.99 -7.84 2.01
C ALA A 45 2.60 -8.48 3.27
N TRP A 46 1.76 -8.87 4.24
CA TRP A 46 2.21 -9.60 5.44
C TRP A 46 2.78 -10.98 5.09
N GLN A 47 2.17 -11.72 4.17
CA GLN A 47 2.71 -12.99 3.67
C GLN A 47 4.07 -12.79 2.99
N ALA A 48 4.29 -11.64 2.34
CA ALA A 48 5.56 -11.23 1.77
C ALA A 48 6.57 -10.68 2.82
N GLY A 49 6.25 -10.73 4.12
CA GLY A 49 7.14 -10.35 5.21
C GLY A 49 6.96 -8.92 5.72
N LEU A 50 5.88 -8.21 5.36
CA LEU A 50 5.56 -6.92 5.96
C LEU A 50 5.30 -7.08 7.46
N GLU A 51 6.10 -6.39 8.26
CA GLU A 51 5.92 -6.26 9.70
C GLU A 51 6.03 -4.79 10.10
N ARG A 52 5.00 -4.28 10.80
CA ARG A 52 5.04 -2.95 11.40
C ARG A 52 4.14 -2.89 12.63
N CYS A 53 4.72 -2.43 13.73
CA CYS A 53 4.08 -2.24 15.02
C CYS A 53 3.25 -0.95 15.08
N ASP A 54 2.48 -0.66 14.03
CA ASP A 54 1.66 0.54 13.94
C ASP A 54 0.27 0.23 13.41
N CYS A 55 -0.74 0.61 14.18
CA CYS A 55 -2.13 0.50 13.76
C CYS A 55 -2.46 1.53 12.67
N GLY A 56 -2.87 1.06 11.51
CA GLY A 56 -3.35 1.90 10.42
C GLY A 56 -4.77 1.53 9.98
N TRP A 57 -5.54 2.52 9.55
CA TRP A 57 -6.85 2.33 8.92
C TRP A 57 -6.74 1.54 7.61
N LEU A 58 -7.77 0.75 7.33
CA LEU A 58 -8.02 0.07 6.06
C LEU A 58 -9.38 0.49 5.50
N SER A 59 -9.63 0.09 4.25
CA SER A 59 -10.84 0.45 3.51
C SER A 59 -12.14 -0.11 4.11
N ASP A 60 -12.05 -1.07 5.02
CA ASP A 60 -13.21 -1.66 5.73
C ASP A 60 -13.61 -0.86 6.99
N GLY A 61 -12.96 0.29 7.24
CA GLY A 61 -13.21 1.14 8.40
C GLY A 61 -12.64 0.58 9.70
N ASN A 62 -11.84 -0.48 9.65
CA ASN A 62 -11.12 -1.01 10.80
C ASN A 62 -9.64 -0.67 10.70
N ALA A 63 -8.93 -0.80 11.83
CA ALA A 63 -7.50 -0.58 11.87
C ALA A 63 -6.76 -1.85 12.29
N TYR A 64 -5.61 -2.09 11.67
CA TYR A 64 -4.81 -3.29 11.87
C TYR A 64 -3.31 -2.97 11.87
N TYR A 65 -2.53 -3.89 12.44
CA TYR A 65 -1.08 -3.91 12.30
C TYR A 65 -0.57 -5.34 12.00
N PRO A 66 0.33 -5.52 11.01
CA PRO A 66 0.89 -6.82 10.67
C PRO A 66 2.15 -7.14 11.50
N MET A 67 2.21 -8.35 12.07
CA MET A 67 3.37 -8.86 12.82
C MET A 67 3.83 -10.22 12.27
N TRP A 68 5.10 -10.33 11.89
CA TRP A 68 5.70 -11.61 11.50
C TRP A 68 6.26 -12.32 12.74
N GLU A 69 6.94 -11.60 13.61
CA GLU A 69 7.46 -12.12 14.88
C GLU A 69 6.74 -11.52 16.09
N ARG A 70 6.76 -12.26 17.21
CA ARG A 70 6.26 -11.73 18.49
C ARG A 70 7.28 -10.73 19.03
N LYS A 71 6.85 -9.49 19.30
CA LYS A 71 7.70 -8.45 19.88
C LYS A 71 7.07 -7.93 21.17
N LYS A 72 7.88 -7.81 22.22
CA LYS A 72 7.45 -7.47 23.59
C LYS A 72 6.52 -6.23 23.66
N ASP A 73 6.74 -5.26 22.78
CA ASP A 73 6.02 -3.97 22.79
C ASP A 73 4.98 -3.83 21.67
N CYS A 74 4.76 -4.89 20.89
CA CYS A 74 3.91 -4.89 19.69
C CYS A 74 2.86 -6.00 19.72
N GLY A 75 2.47 -6.43 20.91
CA GLY A 75 1.59 -7.57 21.10
C GLY A 75 2.30 -8.92 21.00
N ASN A 76 1.68 -9.94 21.61
CA ASN A 76 2.25 -11.30 21.71
C ASN A 76 1.73 -12.25 20.62
N SER A 77 1.28 -11.71 19.50
CA SER A 77 0.61 -12.47 18.43
C SER A 77 1.28 -12.23 17.08
N ARG A 78 1.41 -13.29 16.29
CA ARG A 78 1.79 -13.25 14.87
C ARG A 78 0.53 -13.19 14.03
N GLY A 79 0.52 -12.40 12.97
CA GLY A 79 -0.61 -12.24 12.06
C GLY A 79 -0.94 -10.77 11.82
N ILE A 80 -2.15 -10.52 11.29
CA ILE A 80 -2.71 -9.18 11.16
C ILE A 80 -3.63 -8.95 12.36
N ILE A 81 -3.18 -8.12 13.29
CA ILE A 81 -3.87 -7.92 14.57
C ILE A 81 -4.77 -6.69 14.48
N LYS A 82 -6.06 -6.88 14.77
CA LYS A 82 -7.05 -5.81 14.80
C LYS A 82 -6.81 -4.90 16.00
N CYS A 83 -6.84 -3.60 15.74
CA CYS A 83 -6.70 -2.58 16.75
C CYS A 83 -8.07 -2.13 17.24
N LEU A 84 -8.29 -2.25 18.55
CA LEU A 84 -9.58 -1.94 19.18
C LEU A 84 -9.55 -0.59 19.92
N TRP A 85 -10.74 -0.04 20.22
CA TRP A 85 -10.99 1.03 21.22
C TRP A 85 -10.42 2.44 20.97
N LYS A 86 -9.81 2.74 19.81
CA LYS A 86 -9.34 4.09 19.48
C LYS A 86 -9.99 4.61 18.20
N SER A 87 -10.33 5.90 18.21
CA SER A 87 -10.90 6.65 17.09
C SER A 87 -9.85 7.27 16.15
N THR A 88 -8.56 7.25 16.50
CA THR A 88 -7.48 7.79 15.67
C THR A 88 -6.34 6.78 15.47
N ARG A 89 -5.78 6.74 14.26
CA ARG A 89 -4.78 5.77 13.79
C ARG A 89 -3.85 6.38 12.74
N ASN A 90 -2.93 5.57 12.22
CA ASN A 90 -2.19 5.85 10.99
C ASN A 90 -3.02 5.38 9.79
N ALA A 91 -2.45 5.35 8.58
CA ALA A 91 -3.14 4.83 7.39
C ALA A 91 -2.30 3.77 6.66
N TRP A 92 -2.93 2.69 6.23
CA TRP A 92 -2.37 1.77 5.25
C TRP A 92 -2.93 2.13 3.88
N CYS A 93 -2.06 2.50 2.96
CA CYS A 93 -2.43 2.94 1.62
C CYS A 93 -1.95 1.92 0.58
N PHE A 94 -2.72 1.75 -0.48
CA PHE A 94 -2.39 0.93 -1.62
C PHE A 94 -2.31 1.78 -2.89
N ARG A 95 -1.16 1.77 -3.54
CA ARG A 95 -0.96 2.43 -4.83
C ARG A 95 -0.89 1.39 -5.93
N SER A 96 -1.88 1.41 -6.81
CA SER A 96 -1.83 0.65 -8.07
C SER A 96 -0.73 1.21 -8.96
N ILE A 97 0.23 0.37 -9.35
CA ILE A 97 1.26 0.76 -10.32
C ILE A 97 0.72 0.48 -11.71
N CYS A 98 -0.08 1.43 -12.20
CA CYS A 98 -0.50 1.45 -13.58
C CYS A 98 0.51 2.31 -14.33
N THR A 99 1.51 1.68 -14.93
CA THR A 99 2.21 2.34 -16.03
C THR A 99 1.12 2.73 -17.04
N PRO A 100 1.00 4.01 -17.42
CA PRO A 100 0.31 4.31 -18.66
C PRO A 100 0.97 3.41 -19.70
N MET A 101 0.20 2.71 -20.52
CA MET A 101 0.76 2.28 -21.79
C MET A 101 1.23 3.58 -22.44
N THR A 102 2.52 3.89 -22.34
CA THR A 102 3.16 4.78 -23.30
C THR A 102 2.64 4.25 -24.61
N LYS A 103 1.95 5.10 -25.39
CA LYS A 103 1.61 4.74 -26.75
C LYS A 103 2.96 4.36 -27.37
N VAL A 104 3.25 3.06 -27.47
CA VAL A 104 4.29 2.56 -28.34
C VAL A 104 3.70 2.89 -29.70
N THR A 105 4.01 4.10 -30.17
CA THR A 105 3.81 4.45 -31.56
C THR A 105 4.71 3.50 -32.31
N PHE A 106 4.14 2.39 -32.74
CA PHE A 106 4.66 1.60 -33.83
C PHE A 106 4.68 2.53 -35.04
N THR A 107 5.74 3.34 -35.15
CA THR A 107 6.09 3.94 -36.43
C THR A 107 6.41 2.75 -37.32
N ASN A 108 5.57 2.49 -38.31
CA ASN A 108 5.84 1.56 -39.39
C ASN A 108 7.06 2.06 -40.18
N ARG A 109 8.26 1.92 -39.62
CA ARG A 109 9.50 1.86 -40.38
C ARG A 109 9.89 0.40 -40.40
N GLY A 110 9.53 -0.26 -41.49
CA GLY A 110 9.99 -1.61 -41.79
C GLY A 110 11.52 -1.67 -41.84
N PRO A 111 12.11 -2.86 -41.70
CA PRO A 111 13.56 -3.04 -41.75
C PRO A 111 14.03 -2.84 -43.20
N THR A 112 14.52 -1.65 -43.53
CA THR A 112 15.31 -1.45 -44.74
C THR A 112 16.74 -1.89 -44.45
N GLY A 113 17.07 -3.09 -44.93
CA GLY A 113 18.35 -3.48 -45.53
C GLY A 113 19.63 -3.30 -44.72
N GLU A 114 20.25 -4.43 -44.35
CA GLU A 114 21.70 -4.56 -44.18
C GLU A 114 22.48 -4.01 -45.40
N PRO A 115 23.62 -3.34 -45.18
CA PRO A 115 24.76 -3.39 -46.09
C PRO A 115 25.75 -4.47 -45.62
N LYS A 116 26.11 -5.37 -46.54
CA LYS A 116 27.27 -6.25 -46.44
C LYS A 116 28.54 -5.43 -46.66
N GLU A 117 29.53 -5.58 -45.79
CA GLU A 117 30.95 -5.53 -46.14
C GLU A 117 31.71 -6.61 -45.36
#